data_AF-A0A832BI51-F1
#
_entry.id   AF-A0A832BI51-F1
#
_cell.length_a   1.000
_cell.length_b   1.000
_cell.length_c   1.000
_cell.angle_alpha   90.00
_cell.angle_beta   90.00
_cell.angle_gamma   90.00
#
_symmetry.space_group_name_H-M   'P 1'
#
loop_
_entity.id
_entity.type
_entity.pdbx_description
1 polymer ?
#
loop_
_entity_poly.entity_id
_entity_poly.type
_entity_poly.pdbx_seq_one_letter_code
_entity_poly.pdbx_strand_id
1 'polypeptide(L)'
;MAKKKKPAIKAGKVKKAAVKKPVAGKVTRSTKKIPAKISGLYPAKPALHKIYIESAAFFPANSPDGYVDHFQAGRRTAVANRSLLTPIVLPVGAVIKSMSIHYTNNTQESPFAFFLRKHQDRHSPSGEIEMSFISMPPGSLPPDDFLTVTDTSFPDGGVVQDKFLHYLEVSGTGDFGDEGRRTIRGVSVEFLY
;
A
#
# COMPACT_ATOMS: atom_id res chain seq x y z
N MET A 1 45.89 52.22 -40.80
CA MET A 1 45.14 51.04 -41.30
C MET A 1 46.09 50.07 -42.02
N ALA A 2 45.87 48.77 -41.87
CA ALA A 2 46.23 47.65 -42.79
C ALA A 2 47.71 47.22 -43.06
N LYS A 3 47.84 45.89 -43.31
CA LYS A 3 48.98 45.09 -43.85
C LYS A 3 50.11 44.76 -42.85
N LYS A 4 50.72 43.56 -42.78
CA LYS A 4 50.82 42.40 -43.74
C LYS A 4 51.17 41.04 -43.04
N LYS A 5 50.51 39.96 -43.47
CA LYS A 5 50.93 38.55 -43.80
C LYS A 5 51.80 37.61 -42.89
N LYS A 6 51.38 36.32 -42.95
CA LYS A 6 51.93 34.97 -42.56
C LYS A 6 53.32 34.60 -43.23
N PRO A 7 53.98 33.39 -43.11
CA PRO A 7 53.49 32.03 -42.67
C PRO A 7 54.45 30.93 -42.05
N ALA A 8 53.85 29.85 -41.48
CA ALA A 8 54.22 28.39 -41.50
C ALA A 8 55.64 27.93 -40.96
N ILE A 9 56.03 26.65 -40.74
CA ILE A 9 55.71 25.28 -41.28
C ILE A 9 55.85 24.15 -40.19
N LYS A 10 55.18 23.01 -40.46
CA LYS A 10 55.03 21.71 -39.77
C LYS A 10 56.20 20.67 -39.90
N ALA A 11 56.34 19.83 -38.85
CA ALA A 11 56.42 18.33 -38.82
C ALA A 11 57.61 17.45 -39.36
N GLY A 12 57.93 16.38 -38.60
CA GLY A 12 58.47 15.07 -39.07
C GLY A 12 59.81 14.61 -38.44
N LYS A 13 59.92 13.49 -37.67
CA LYS A 13 60.13 12.05 -38.07
C LYS A 13 61.60 11.75 -38.56
N VAL A 14 62.40 10.73 -38.19
CA VAL A 14 62.21 9.26 -37.94
C VAL A 14 63.40 8.57 -37.15
N LYS A 15 63.07 7.55 -36.32
CA LYS A 15 63.77 6.31 -35.83
C LYS A 15 65.29 6.03 -36.06
N LYS A 16 65.88 5.32 -35.08
CA LYS A 16 66.54 4.00 -35.27
C LYS A 16 66.24 3.07 -34.06
N ALA A 17 66.81 1.86 -33.96
CA ALA A 17 66.42 0.84 -32.96
C ALA A 17 67.51 -0.22 -32.67
N ALA A 18 67.36 -0.99 -31.57
CA ALA A 18 68.22 -2.13 -31.18
C ALA A 18 67.37 -3.32 -30.66
N VAL A 19 67.89 -4.55 -30.75
CA VAL A 19 67.12 -5.82 -30.70
C VAL A 19 67.86 -6.92 -29.92
N LYS A 20 67.14 -7.77 -29.16
CA LYS A 20 67.43 -9.22 -29.00
C LYS A 20 66.22 -9.99 -28.39
N LYS A 21 66.05 -11.25 -28.83
CA LYS A 21 65.08 -12.32 -28.42
C LYS A 21 65.88 -13.45 -27.69
N PRO A 22 65.35 -14.65 -27.31
CA PRO A 22 63.97 -15.23 -27.31
C PRO A 22 63.51 -15.67 -25.87
N VAL A 23 62.42 -16.39 -25.57
CA VAL A 23 61.98 -17.78 -25.92
C VAL A 23 60.51 -18.03 -25.56
N ALA A 24 59.86 -18.93 -26.33
CA ALA A 24 58.61 -19.71 -26.15
C ALA A 24 57.48 -19.24 -25.21
N GLY A 25 56.23 -19.35 -25.69
CA GLY A 25 55.03 -19.09 -24.87
C GLY A 25 54.00 -20.22 -24.93
N LYS A 26 52.89 -20.06 -24.20
CA LYS A 26 51.61 -20.74 -24.47
C LYS A 26 50.42 -19.98 -23.85
N VAL A 27 49.48 -19.61 -24.73
CA VAL A 27 48.02 -19.50 -24.54
C VAL A 27 47.45 -18.58 -23.45
N THR A 28 46.60 -17.67 -23.93
CA THR A 28 45.67 -16.78 -23.21
C THR A 28 44.78 -17.41 -22.14
N ARG A 29 44.55 -16.68 -21.04
CA ARG A 29 43.19 -16.51 -20.50
C ARG A 29 42.99 -15.09 -19.96
N SER A 30 42.05 -14.36 -20.54
CA SER A 30 41.62 -13.05 -20.05
C SER A 30 40.71 -13.23 -18.84
N THR A 31 41.05 -12.62 -17.72
CA THR A 31 40.06 -12.16 -16.73
C THR A 31 40.35 -10.71 -16.38
N LYS A 32 39.41 -9.82 -16.73
CA LYS A 32 39.47 -8.39 -16.42
C LYS A 32 39.55 -8.19 -14.91
N LYS A 33 40.29 -7.17 -14.47
CA LYS A 33 39.94 -6.48 -13.21
C LYS A 33 38.49 -5.99 -13.36
N ILE A 34 37.56 -6.62 -12.65
CA ILE A 34 36.22 -6.09 -12.49
C ILE A 34 36.37 -4.93 -11.49
N PRO A 35 36.12 -3.66 -11.87
CA PRO A 35 36.06 -2.59 -10.90
C PRO A 35 34.89 -2.89 -9.95
N ALA A 36 35.12 -2.75 -8.65
CA ALA A 36 34.05 -2.87 -7.67
C ALA A 36 32.95 -1.89 -8.04
N LYS A 37 31.79 -2.40 -8.47
CA LYS A 37 30.59 -1.60 -8.58
C LYS A 37 30.25 -1.18 -7.16
N ILE A 38 30.47 0.08 -6.85
CA ILE A 38 29.76 0.79 -5.80
C ILE A 38 28.29 0.76 -6.24
N SER A 39 27.56 -0.29 -5.85
CA SER A 39 26.11 -0.35 -5.94
C SER A 39 25.61 0.74 -5.00
N GLY A 40 25.17 1.86 -5.58
CA GLY A 40 24.86 3.06 -4.83
C GLY A 40 23.83 2.81 -3.74
N LEU A 41 23.93 3.60 -2.67
CA LEU A 41 22.89 3.76 -1.65
C LEU A 41 21.66 4.44 -2.28
N TYR A 42 20.97 3.73 -3.16
CA TYR A 42 19.57 4.03 -3.43
C TYR A 42 18.78 3.41 -2.27
N PRO A 43 17.96 4.19 -1.54
CA PRO A 43 16.97 3.57 -0.66
C PRO A 43 16.14 2.61 -1.50
N ALA A 44 15.85 1.42 -0.97
CA ALA A 44 14.99 0.47 -1.65
C ALA A 44 13.68 1.19 -2.01
N LYS A 45 13.22 1.03 -3.26
CA LYS A 45 11.90 1.55 -3.62
C LYS A 45 10.87 0.87 -2.71
N PRO A 46 9.97 1.63 -2.05
CA PRO A 46 8.92 1.03 -1.23
C PRO A 46 8.17 -0.03 -2.03
N ALA A 47 8.03 -1.23 -1.48
CA ALA A 47 7.31 -2.29 -2.15
C ALA A 47 5.81 -2.10 -1.95
N LEU A 48 5.01 -2.50 -2.94
CA LEU A 48 3.55 -2.54 -2.78
C LEU A 48 3.18 -3.86 -2.10
N HIS A 49 2.61 -3.75 -0.91
CA HIS A 49 2.08 -4.86 -0.13
C HIS A 49 0.56 -4.83 -0.16
N LYS A 50 -0.04 -6.00 0.00
CA LYS A 50 -1.49 -6.16 0.14
C LYS A 50 -1.78 -7.10 1.31
N ILE A 51 -2.65 -6.65 2.21
CA ILE A 51 -3.21 -7.49 3.27
C ILE A 51 -4.72 -7.67 3.05
N TYR A 52 -5.25 -8.78 3.53
CA TYR A 52 -6.68 -9.04 3.61
C TYR A 52 -7.06 -9.31 5.06
N ILE A 53 -8.03 -8.55 5.57
CA ILE A 53 -8.61 -8.70 6.90
C ILE A 53 -9.96 -9.38 6.71
N GLU A 54 -10.06 -10.62 7.16
CA GLU A 54 -11.25 -11.46 6.98
C GLU A 54 -12.33 -11.13 8.02
N SER A 55 -13.60 -11.43 7.70
CA SER A 55 -14.77 -11.16 8.56
C SER A 55 -14.65 -11.63 10.01
N ALA A 56 -13.84 -12.64 10.34
CA ALA A 56 -13.64 -13.09 11.70
C ALA A 56 -12.88 -12.10 12.60
N ALA A 57 -12.10 -11.17 12.01
CA ALA A 57 -11.41 -10.10 12.73
C ALA A 57 -12.32 -8.90 13.07
N PHE A 58 -13.57 -8.90 12.60
CA PHE A 58 -14.54 -7.84 12.90
C PHE A 58 -15.29 -8.14 14.20
N PHE A 59 -15.27 -7.17 15.10
CA PHE A 59 -15.90 -7.22 16.41
C PHE A 59 -16.98 -6.14 16.53
N PRO A 60 -18.06 -6.38 17.28
CA PRO A 60 -19.11 -5.38 17.52
C PRO A 60 -18.56 -4.17 18.28
N ALA A 61 -18.99 -2.97 17.90
CA ALA A 61 -18.47 -1.72 18.47
C ALA A 61 -18.78 -1.55 19.96
N ASN A 62 -19.95 -2.01 20.41
CA ASN A 62 -20.27 -2.14 21.82
C ASN A 62 -20.10 -3.61 22.23
N SER A 63 -19.33 -3.90 23.27
CA SER A 63 -19.11 -5.28 23.73
C SER A 63 -20.37 -6.07 24.16
N PRO A 64 -21.51 -5.47 24.54
CA PRO A 64 -22.76 -6.20 24.77
C PRO A 64 -23.52 -6.54 23.48
N ASP A 65 -23.31 -5.79 22.39
CA ASP A 65 -23.90 -6.13 21.10
C ASP A 65 -23.16 -7.37 20.57
N GLY A 66 -23.85 -8.46 20.26
CA GLY A 66 -23.23 -9.65 19.67
C GLY A 66 -22.89 -9.47 18.19
N TYR A 67 -22.37 -10.53 17.57
CA TYR A 67 -22.28 -10.66 16.10
C TYR A 67 -22.88 -11.99 15.63
N VAL A 68 -23.24 -12.07 14.35
CA VAL A 68 -23.69 -13.31 13.69
C VAL A 68 -22.82 -13.53 12.46
N ASP A 69 -22.26 -14.73 12.34
CA ASP A 69 -21.43 -15.16 11.23
C ASP A 69 -22.27 -15.93 10.20
N HIS A 70 -22.14 -15.57 8.92
CA HIS A 70 -22.85 -16.17 7.79
C HIS A 70 -21.86 -16.82 6.80
N PHE A 71 -20.70 -17.25 7.28
CA PHE A 71 -19.66 -17.92 6.50
C PHE A 71 -19.23 -17.11 5.26
N GLN A 72 -19.63 -17.55 4.06
CA GLN A 72 -19.26 -16.90 2.79
C GLN A 72 -19.87 -15.50 2.63
N ALA A 73 -21.04 -15.25 3.21
CA ALA A 73 -21.62 -13.91 3.23
C ALA A 73 -20.94 -12.99 4.28
N GLY A 74 -20.08 -13.52 5.15
CA GLY A 74 -19.38 -12.77 6.18
C GLY A 74 -20.21 -12.48 7.43
N ARG A 75 -19.86 -11.42 8.16
CA ARG A 75 -20.36 -11.13 9.51
C ARG A 75 -21.26 -9.90 9.56
N ARG A 76 -22.22 -9.89 10.47
CA ARG A 76 -23.03 -8.72 10.85
C ARG A 76 -23.07 -8.57 12.38
N THR A 77 -23.44 -7.40 12.88
CA THR A 77 -23.90 -7.30 14.28
C THR A 77 -25.16 -8.13 14.52
N ALA A 78 -25.33 -8.58 15.76
CA ALA A 78 -26.52 -9.31 16.20
C ALA A 78 -27.73 -8.37 16.30
N VAL A 79 -27.51 -7.16 16.85
CA VAL A 79 -28.45 -6.05 16.88
C VAL A 79 -28.35 -5.26 15.57
N ALA A 80 -29.48 -4.95 14.95
CA ALA A 80 -29.54 -4.21 13.69
C ALA A 80 -29.09 -2.74 13.85
N ASN A 81 -28.63 -2.14 12.76
CA ASN A 81 -28.10 -0.77 12.70
C ASN A 81 -26.94 -0.51 13.70
N ARG A 82 -26.09 -1.52 13.94
CA ARG A 82 -24.90 -1.42 14.79
C ARG A 82 -23.63 -1.62 13.97
N SER A 83 -22.54 -1.10 14.51
CA SER A 83 -21.24 -1.10 13.83
C SER A 83 -20.41 -2.34 14.14
N LEU A 84 -19.69 -2.82 13.13
CA LEU A 84 -18.55 -3.73 13.27
C LEU A 84 -17.24 -2.95 13.12
N LEU A 85 -16.28 -3.20 13.99
CA LEU A 85 -14.94 -2.62 14.01
C LEU A 85 -13.89 -3.69 13.69
N THR A 86 -12.85 -3.33 12.94
CA THR A 86 -11.58 -4.09 12.95
C THR A 86 -10.40 -3.13 13.12
N PRO A 87 -9.40 -3.46 13.96
CA PRO A 87 -8.12 -2.75 13.94
C PRO A 87 -7.42 -2.99 12.59
N ILE A 88 -6.68 -1.99 12.14
CA ILE A 88 -5.80 -2.06 10.96
C ILE A 88 -4.36 -1.90 11.48
N VAL A 89 -3.66 -3.03 11.58
CA VAL A 89 -2.29 -3.09 12.09
C VAL A 89 -1.32 -3.13 10.90
N LEU A 90 -0.58 -2.05 10.73
CA LEU A 90 0.40 -1.87 9.66
C LEU A 90 1.73 -1.37 10.25
N PRO A 91 2.88 -1.60 9.58
CA PRO A 91 4.17 -1.06 10.02
C PRO A 91 4.15 0.48 10.11
N VAL A 92 4.82 1.04 11.12
CA VAL A 92 5.01 2.49 11.22
C VAL A 92 5.78 3.00 10.00
N GLY A 93 5.25 4.04 9.36
CA GLY A 93 5.77 4.57 8.09
C GLY A 93 5.18 3.92 6.84
N ALA A 94 4.34 2.90 6.95
CA ALA A 94 3.55 2.38 5.83
C ALA A 94 2.62 3.46 5.27
N VAL A 95 2.43 3.47 3.95
CA VAL A 95 1.68 4.52 3.23
C VAL A 95 0.49 3.88 2.51
N ILE A 96 -0.71 3.98 3.07
CA ILE A 96 -1.94 3.37 2.53
C ILE A 96 -2.27 4.00 1.17
N LYS A 97 -2.61 3.17 0.19
CA LYS A 97 -2.93 3.56 -1.20
C LYS A 97 -4.37 3.29 -1.56
N SER A 98 -4.90 2.15 -1.14
CA SER A 98 -6.30 1.80 -1.35
C SER A 98 -6.81 0.98 -0.17
N MET A 99 -8.11 1.08 0.07
CA MET A 99 -8.84 0.14 0.92
C MET A 99 -10.11 -0.30 0.20
N SER A 100 -10.24 -1.60 -0.01
CA SER A 100 -11.43 -2.21 -0.62
C SER A 100 -12.23 -2.91 0.45
N ILE A 101 -13.48 -2.50 0.65
CA ILE A 101 -14.43 -3.15 1.57
C ILE A 101 -15.26 -4.14 0.77
N HIS A 102 -15.31 -5.38 1.26
CA HIS A 102 -16.04 -6.49 0.65
C HIS A 102 -17.27 -6.80 1.52
N TYR A 103 -18.47 -6.71 0.95
CA TYR A 103 -19.72 -6.68 1.72
C TYR A 103 -20.92 -7.23 0.95
N THR A 104 -22.04 -7.47 1.65
CA THR A 104 -23.36 -7.63 1.04
C THR A 104 -24.30 -6.56 1.60
N ASN A 105 -25.19 -6.03 0.74
CA ASN A 105 -26.21 -5.07 1.14
C ASN A 105 -27.42 -5.21 0.22
N ASN A 106 -28.35 -6.10 0.54
CA ASN A 106 -29.60 -6.25 -0.22
C ASN A 106 -30.74 -5.36 0.31
N THR A 107 -30.43 -4.36 1.14
CA THR A 107 -31.39 -3.36 1.63
C THR A 107 -31.52 -2.19 0.65
N GLN A 108 -32.23 -1.12 1.03
CA GLN A 108 -32.34 0.11 0.21
C GLN A 108 -31.40 1.25 0.65
N GLU A 109 -30.77 1.17 1.82
CA GLU A 109 -29.88 2.24 2.31
C GLU A 109 -28.43 2.02 1.87
N SER A 110 -27.66 3.12 1.81
CA SER A 110 -26.21 3.11 1.58
C SER A 110 -25.49 3.48 2.89
N PRO A 111 -25.20 2.52 3.79
CA PRO A 111 -24.43 2.79 5.00
C PRO A 111 -23.00 3.26 4.66
N PHE A 112 -22.36 3.90 5.64
CA PHE A 112 -20.96 4.32 5.53
C PHE A 112 -20.04 3.40 6.34
N ALA A 113 -18.86 3.17 5.80
CA ALA A 113 -17.72 2.78 6.60
C ALA A 113 -16.77 3.97 6.78
N PHE A 114 -16.15 4.05 7.95
CA PHE A 114 -15.29 5.14 8.37
C PHE A 114 -13.89 4.57 8.64
N PHE A 115 -12.88 5.07 7.91
CA PHE A 115 -11.50 4.82 8.30
C PHE A 115 -11.12 5.84 9.37
N LEU A 116 -10.78 5.37 10.56
CA LEU A 116 -10.60 6.20 11.75
C LEU A 116 -9.19 6.01 12.32
N ARG A 117 -8.59 7.12 12.77
CA ARG A 117 -7.37 7.11 13.59
C ARG A 117 -7.68 7.62 14.99
N LYS A 118 -7.20 6.92 16.01
CA LYS A 118 -7.37 7.23 17.42
C LYS A 118 -6.02 7.40 18.07
N HIS A 119 -5.80 8.55 18.71
CA HIS A 119 -4.53 8.82 19.38
C HIS A 119 -4.41 7.94 20.63
N GLN A 120 -3.22 7.38 20.88
CA GLN A 120 -2.98 6.50 22.04
C GLN A 120 -3.06 7.26 23.37
N ASP A 121 -2.65 8.53 23.40
CA ASP A 121 -2.80 9.38 24.58
C ASP A 121 -4.24 9.94 24.68
N ARG A 122 -4.93 9.53 25.75
CA ARG A 122 -6.28 9.97 26.14
C ARG A 122 -6.40 11.44 26.51
N HIS A 123 -5.29 12.16 26.71
CA HIS A 123 -5.31 13.60 26.99
C HIS A 123 -5.45 14.46 25.73
N SER A 124 -5.38 13.86 24.53
CA SER A 124 -5.69 14.57 23.29
C SER A 124 -7.19 14.81 23.15
N PRO A 125 -7.69 16.06 23.05
CA PRO A 125 -9.12 16.35 22.94
C PRO A 125 -9.73 15.89 21.62
N SER A 126 -8.94 15.75 20.55
CA SER A 126 -9.34 15.03 19.32
C SER A 126 -9.08 13.53 19.51
N GLY A 127 -9.95 12.86 20.26
CA GLY A 127 -9.77 11.44 20.59
C GLY A 127 -9.80 10.54 19.36
N GLU A 128 -10.65 10.85 18.39
CA GLU A 128 -10.80 10.15 17.12
C GLU A 128 -10.78 11.20 16.00
N ILE A 129 -10.09 10.89 14.90
CA ILE A 129 -10.02 11.74 13.72
C ILE A 129 -10.39 10.86 12.52
N GLU A 130 -11.43 11.27 11.80
CA GLU A 130 -11.86 10.64 10.57
C GLU A 130 -10.82 10.84 9.47
N MET A 131 -10.51 9.77 8.74
CA MET A 131 -9.58 9.79 7.60
C MET A 131 -10.29 9.59 6.26
N SER A 132 -11.38 8.81 6.21
CA SER A 132 -12.15 8.60 4.97
C SER A 132 -13.58 8.14 5.25
N PHE A 133 -14.49 8.48 4.34
CA PHE A 133 -15.89 8.09 4.30
C PHE A 133 -16.16 7.23 3.07
N ILE A 134 -16.58 5.99 3.28
CA ILE A 134 -16.71 4.99 2.21
C ILE A 134 -18.17 4.55 2.15
N SER A 135 -18.89 5.04 1.13
CA SER A 135 -20.29 4.67 0.89
C SER A 135 -20.38 3.22 0.42
N MET A 136 -21.26 2.44 1.02
CA MET A 136 -21.51 1.03 0.69
C MET A 136 -22.91 0.89 0.07
N PRO A 137 -23.10 1.28 -1.21
CA PRO A 137 -24.40 1.27 -1.86
C PRO A 137 -25.07 -0.12 -1.87
N PRO A 138 -26.40 -0.17 -1.97
CA PRO A 138 -27.12 -1.43 -2.07
C PRO A 138 -26.81 -2.15 -3.39
N GLY A 139 -26.85 -3.48 -3.32
CA GLY A 139 -26.63 -4.37 -4.45
C GLY A 139 -26.82 -5.82 -4.03
N SER A 140 -27.48 -6.59 -4.90
CA SER A 140 -27.61 -8.03 -4.74
C SER A 140 -26.68 -8.71 -5.73
N LEU A 141 -25.78 -9.53 -5.20
CA LEU A 141 -24.94 -10.46 -5.97
C LEU A 141 -25.24 -11.89 -5.50
N PRO A 142 -24.94 -12.92 -6.31
CA PRO A 142 -25.07 -14.32 -5.91
C PRO A 142 -24.34 -14.63 -4.58
N PRO A 143 -24.70 -15.70 -3.85
CA PRO A 143 -24.15 -15.97 -2.50
C PRO A 143 -22.62 -16.09 -2.39
N ASP A 144 -21.93 -16.37 -3.50
CA ASP A 144 -20.46 -16.45 -3.58
C ASP A 144 -19.79 -15.13 -4.01
N ASP A 145 -20.57 -14.17 -4.54
CA ASP A 145 -20.11 -12.89 -5.06
C ASP A 145 -20.45 -11.76 -4.06
N PHE A 146 -19.46 -10.95 -3.68
CA PHE A 146 -19.65 -9.82 -2.76
C PHE A 146 -19.47 -8.48 -3.47
N LEU A 147 -20.20 -7.47 -3.01
CA LEU A 147 -19.97 -6.10 -3.43
C LEU A 147 -18.59 -5.66 -2.97
N THR A 148 -17.90 -4.91 -3.81
CA THR A 148 -16.62 -4.29 -3.45
C THR A 148 -16.68 -2.80 -3.73
N VAL A 149 -16.45 -1.98 -2.72
CA VAL A 149 -16.16 -0.55 -2.88
C VAL A 149 -14.71 -0.30 -2.51
N THR A 150 -14.00 0.46 -3.33
CA THR A 150 -12.59 0.81 -3.11
C THR A 150 -12.47 2.31 -2.90
N ASP A 151 -11.91 2.71 -1.77
CA ASP A 151 -11.47 4.07 -1.53
C ASP A 151 -9.96 4.22 -1.77
N THR A 152 -9.57 5.40 -2.22
CA THR A 152 -8.18 5.86 -2.40
C THR A 152 -7.93 7.25 -1.80
N SER A 153 -8.94 7.86 -1.15
CA SER A 153 -8.93 9.24 -0.68
C SER A 153 -8.34 9.42 0.73
N PHE A 154 -7.13 8.89 0.94
CA PHE A 154 -6.45 9.01 2.23
C PHE A 154 -5.72 10.36 2.38
N PRO A 155 -6.04 11.19 3.39
CA PRO A 155 -5.34 12.45 3.64
C PRO A 155 -3.86 12.21 3.94
N ASP A 156 -3.02 13.12 3.43
CA ASP A 156 -1.55 13.04 3.45
C ASP A 156 -0.96 11.70 2.95
N GLY A 157 -1.72 10.96 2.14
CA GLY A 157 -1.33 9.67 1.60
C GLY A 157 -1.45 8.50 2.59
N GLY A 158 -2.21 8.64 3.68
CA GLY A 158 -2.52 7.52 4.58
C GLY A 158 -1.29 6.96 5.32
N VAL A 159 -0.38 7.83 5.75
CA VAL A 159 0.84 7.42 6.46
C VAL A 159 0.52 6.94 7.87
N VAL A 160 0.92 5.70 8.18
CA VAL A 160 0.73 5.05 9.48
C VAL A 160 1.75 5.62 10.48
N GLN A 161 1.23 6.26 11.53
CA GLN A 161 2.03 6.92 12.57
C GLN A 161 1.99 6.15 13.90
N ASP A 162 3.16 6.04 14.54
CA ASP A 162 3.40 5.25 15.77
C ASP A 162 2.42 5.54 16.93
N LYS A 163 1.95 6.79 17.04
CA LYS A 163 1.08 7.26 18.14
C LYS A 163 -0.42 7.03 17.92
N PHE A 164 -0.81 6.40 16.81
CA PHE A 164 -2.21 6.27 16.41
C PHE A 164 -2.60 4.81 16.16
N LEU A 165 -3.68 4.37 16.82
CA LEU A 165 -4.41 3.16 16.44
C LEU A 165 -5.26 3.50 15.21
N HIS A 166 -5.13 2.71 14.15
CA HIS A 166 -6.00 2.81 12.97
C HIS A 166 -7.02 1.68 13.01
N TYR A 167 -8.26 1.96 12.61
CA TYR A 167 -9.33 0.98 12.55
C TYR A 167 -10.34 1.35 11.48
N LEU A 168 -11.03 0.34 10.96
CA LEU A 168 -12.22 0.53 10.16
C LEU A 168 -13.44 0.34 11.05
N GLU A 169 -14.35 1.31 11.03
CA GLU A 169 -15.72 1.11 11.48
C GLU A 169 -16.64 0.93 10.29
N VAL A 170 -17.38 -0.16 10.25
CA VAL A 170 -18.49 -0.36 9.32
C VAL A 170 -19.79 -0.17 10.09
N SER A 171 -20.45 0.95 9.86
CA SER A 171 -21.73 1.25 10.50
C SER A 171 -22.91 0.55 9.83
N GLY A 172 -24.05 0.54 10.54
CA GLY A 172 -25.33 0.17 9.94
C GLY A 172 -25.45 -1.30 9.51
N THR A 173 -24.59 -2.20 10.00
CA THR A 173 -24.73 -3.64 9.71
C THR A 173 -25.90 -4.24 10.47
N GLY A 174 -26.40 -5.40 10.04
CA GLY A 174 -27.52 -6.04 10.70
C GLY A 174 -28.39 -6.89 9.80
N ASP A 175 -29.53 -7.28 10.36
CA ASP A 175 -30.62 -8.01 9.73
C ASP A 175 -31.90 -7.26 10.06
N PHE A 176 -32.61 -6.84 9.02
CA PHE A 176 -33.72 -5.90 9.06
C PHE A 176 -35.02 -6.60 8.63
N GLY A 177 -35.02 -7.95 8.62
CA GLY A 177 -36.17 -8.75 8.21
C GLY A 177 -36.47 -8.57 6.73
N ASP A 178 -37.69 -8.15 6.42
CA ASP A 178 -38.16 -7.94 5.04
C ASP A 178 -37.40 -6.83 4.31
N GLU A 179 -36.78 -5.89 5.04
CA GLU A 179 -35.91 -4.86 4.46
C GLU A 179 -34.53 -5.38 4.02
N GLY A 180 -34.17 -6.62 4.40
CA GLY A 180 -32.92 -7.28 4.02
C GLY A 180 -31.85 -7.32 5.11
N ARG A 181 -30.59 -7.46 4.70
CA ARG A 181 -29.42 -7.73 5.54
C ARG A 181 -28.19 -7.02 4.99
N ARG A 182 -27.30 -6.63 5.90
CA ARG A 182 -25.98 -6.04 5.62
C ARG A 182 -24.90 -6.82 6.34
N THR A 183 -23.94 -7.35 5.61
CA THR A 183 -22.81 -8.13 6.15
C THR A 183 -21.48 -7.63 5.58
N ILE A 184 -20.40 -7.81 6.33
CA ILE A 184 -19.03 -7.53 5.91
C ILE A 184 -18.28 -8.85 5.76
N ARG A 185 -17.70 -9.07 4.59
CA ARG A 185 -16.90 -10.25 4.27
C ARG A 185 -15.42 -10.06 4.60
N GLY A 186 -14.94 -8.83 4.50
CA GLY A 186 -13.57 -8.47 4.84
C GLY A 186 -13.12 -7.20 4.15
N VAL A 187 -11.83 -6.89 4.28
CA VAL A 187 -11.21 -5.68 3.73
C VAL A 187 -9.85 -6.02 3.14
N SER A 188 -9.61 -5.58 1.91
CA SER A 188 -8.26 -5.51 1.36
C SER A 188 -7.65 -4.14 1.65
N VAL A 189 -6.40 -4.09 2.12
CA VAL A 189 -5.63 -2.83 2.22
C VAL A 189 -4.35 -2.96 1.40
N GLU A 190 -4.10 -1.99 0.52
CA GLU A 190 -2.86 -1.90 -0.26
C GLU A 190 -2.03 -0.73 0.25
N PHE A 191 -0.75 -0.96 0.53
CA PHE A 191 0.15 0.05 1.10
C PHE A 191 1.58 -0.08 0.57
N LEU A 192 2.32 1.03 0.61
CA LEU A 192 3.76 1.02 0.34
C LEU A 192 4.55 0.89 1.64
N TYR A 193 5.55 0.00 1.66
CA TYR A 193 6.57 -0.13 2.70
C TYR A 193 7.88 -0.69 2.11
#